data_AF-X1TNJ4-F1
#
_entry.id   AF-X1TNJ4-F1
#
_cell.length_a   1.000
_cell.length_b   1.000
_cell.length_c   1.000
_cell.angle_alpha   90.00
_cell.angle_beta   90.00
_cell.angle_gamma   90.00
#
_symmetry.space_group_name_H-M   'P 1'
#
loop_
_entity.id
_entity.type
_entity.pdbx_description
1 polymer ?
#
loop_
_entity_poly.entity_id
_entity_poly.type
_entity_poly.pdbx_seq_one_letter_code
_entity_poly.pdbx_strand_id
1 'polypeptide(L)'
;EKGDWKEQQKKVLEKRVYAVKEIVSMHNISALVDFSQTVGSPWDLGFSLGHYLDDSIDRYLLPKYINNKQLNIQQFLDGFIKGRFDSQEWDWFDSINLEKWDIEEIALILKYHPFAYETWKRVETYIKKDENLYWRNVQVNPYRSDDKLNYAIDKLLAYDRSIEAITCLHYQLSNKRELDWKQVIQALDNALGLNESLNQIDSYQITELIKAMQISKEINPDDLFRVEWVYLPLLDKDNNAEPKLLENKLASEPAFFCELIRLAFRSNKDIKKKT
;
A
#
# COMPACT_ATOMS: atom_id res chain seq x y z
N GLU A 1 23.85 -5.93 25.28
CA GLU A 1 24.23 -4.53 24.98
C GLU A 1 23.20 -3.93 24.04
N LYS A 2 22.60 -2.79 24.40
CA LYS A 2 21.62 -2.07 23.59
C LYS A 2 22.36 -1.13 22.64
N GLY A 3 22.82 -1.66 21.51
CA GLY A 3 23.27 -0.80 20.40
C GLY A 3 22.05 -0.19 19.70
N ASP A 4 22.19 1.03 19.19
CA ASP A 4 21.18 1.64 18.32
C ASP A 4 20.94 0.69 17.14
N TRP A 5 19.68 0.25 16.97
CA TRP A 5 19.28 -0.67 15.92
C TRP A 5 19.77 -0.20 14.54
N LYS A 6 19.83 1.11 14.31
CA LYS A 6 20.35 1.70 13.07
C LYS A 6 21.84 1.43 12.88
N GLU A 7 22.65 1.55 13.93
CA GLU A 7 24.08 1.26 13.87
C GLU A 7 24.35 -0.23 13.61
N GLN A 8 23.54 -1.11 14.20
CA GLN A 8 23.66 -2.55 13.96
C GLN A 8 23.32 -2.90 12.50
N GLN A 9 22.25 -2.32 11.95
CA GLN A 9 21.87 -2.49 10.55
C GLN A 9 22.97 -2.01 9.60
N LYS A 10 23.56 -0.83 9.88
CA LYS A 10 24.67 -0.29 9.09
C LYS A 10 25.88 -1.24 9.07
N LYS A 11 26.30 -1.75 10.24
CA LYS A 11 27.43 -2.69 10.34
C LYS A 11 27.18 -4.01 9.60
N VAL A 12 25.95 -4.51 9.64
CA VAL A 12 25.58 -5.72 8.88
C VAL A 12 25.64 -5.45 7.38
N LEU A 13 25.11 -4.31 6.93
CA LEU A 13 25.16 -3.89 5.53
C LEU A 13 26.60 -3.76 5.03
N GLU A 14 27.47 -3.06 5.76
CA GLU A 14 28.89 -2.89 5.39
C GLU A 14 29.60 -4.24 5.16
N LYS A 15 29.36 -5.22 6.04
CA LYS A 15 29.92 -6.58 5.89
C LYS A 15 29.36 -7.30 4.66
N ARG A 16 28.07 -7.15 4.38
CA ARG A 16 27.44 -7.76 3.19
C ARG A 16 27.94 -7.13 1.89
N VAL A 17 28.10 -5.80 1.85
CA VAL A 17 28.68 -5.07 0.72
C VAL A 17 30.11 -5.52 0.45
N TYR A 18 30.91 -5.70 1.51
CA TYR A 18 32.27 -6.22 1.38
C TYR A 18 32.29 -7.63 0.77
N ALA A 19 31.46 -8.55 1.27
CA ALA A 19 31.37 -9.92 0.73
C ALA A 19 30.89 -9.93 -0.73
N VAL A 20 29.90 -9.09 -1.08
CA VAL A 20 29.43 -8.93 -2.46
C VAL A 20 30.57 -8.45 -3.37
N LYS A 21 31.34 -7.46 -2.93
CA LYS A 21 32.50 -6.95 -3.68
C LYS A 21 33.54 -8.06 -3.93
N GLU A 22 33.84 -8.88 -2.93
CA GLU A 22 34.75 -10.03 -3.09
C GLU A 22 34.25 -11.00 -4.16
N ILE A 23 32.97 -11.39 -4.12
CA ILE A 23 32.37 -12.28 -5.13
C ILE A 23 32.47 -11.68 -6.53
N VAL A 24 32.11 -10.40 -6.72
CA VAL A 24 32.20 -9.74 -8.03
C VAL A 24 33.63 -9.75 -8.55
N SER A 25 34.61 -9.44 -7.70
CA SER A 25 36.02 -9.41 -8.09
C SER A 25 36.59 -10.78 -8.48
N MET A 26 36.09 -11.87 -7.89
CA MET A 26 36.59 -13.23 -8.13
C MET A 26 35.83 -13.95 -9.25
N HIS A 27 34.53 -13.69 -9.39
CA HIS A 27 33.62 -14.51 -10.19
C HIS A 27 32.69 -13.71 -11.12
N ASN A 28 32.89 -12.39 -11.23
CA ASN A 28 32.07 -11.46 -12.00
C ASN A 28 30.62 -11.38 -11.48
N ILE A 29 29.82 -10.48 -12.07
CA ILE A 29 28.45 -10.24 -11.63
C ILE A 29 27.48 -11.40 -11.90
N SER A 30 27.71 -12.21 -12.94
CA SER A 30 26.86 -13.38 -13.22
C SER A 30 26.81 -14.36 -12.05
N ALA A 31 27.90 -14.50 -11.30
CA ALA A 31 27.94 -15.37 -10.12
C ALA A 31 26.98 -14.92 -9.01
N LEU A 32 26.69 -13.62 -8.88
CA LEU A 32 25.67 -13.14 -7.93
C LEU A 32 24.26 -13.48 -8.38
N VAL A 33 24.00 -13.47 -9.70
CA VAL A 33 22.72 -13.90 -10.25
C VAL A 33 22.51 -15.40 -9.99
N ASP A 34 23.53 -16.22 -10.20
CA ASP A 34 23.45 -17.66 -9.89
C ASP A 34 23.30 -17.90 -8.38
N PHE A 35 24.07 -17.17 -7.56
CA PHE A 35 23.99 -17.28 -6.11
C PHE A 35 22.62 -16.84 -5.56
N SER A 36 21.97 -15.85 -6.19
CA SER A 36 20.62 -15.43 -5.83
C SER A 36 19.60 -16.58 -5.84
N GLN A 37 19.83 -17.62 -6.65
CA GLN A 37 18.93 -18.76 -6.73
C GLN A 37 19.01 -19.69 -5.51
N THR A 38 20.12 -19.65 -4.75
CA THR A 38 20.41 -20.60 -3.67
C THR A 38 20.57 -19.95 -2.30
N VAL A 39 20.83 -18.64 -2.26
CA VAL A 39 20.97 -17.88 -1.01
C VAL A 39 19.65 -17.80 -0.24
N GLY A 40 19.72 -17.78 1.08
CA GLY A 40 18.52 -17.73 1.94
C GLY A 40 17.72 -16.42 1.82
N SER A 41 18.32 -15.34 1.33
CA SER A 41 17.66 -14.04 1.10
C SER A 41 18.21 -13.40 -0.18
N PRO A 42 17.59 -13.64 -1.35
CA PRO A 42 18.01 -13.02 -2.61
C PRO A 42 17.90 -11.51 -2.56
N TRP A 43 16.87 -11.00 -1.87
CA TRP A 43 16.66 -9.57 -1.65
C TRP A 43 17.83 -8.92 -0.90
N ASP A 44 18.32 -9.51 0.19
CA ASP A 44 19.46 -8.95 0.94
C ASP A 44 20.74 -8.93 0.11
N LEU A 45 20.94 -9.95 -0.72
CA LEU A 45 22.08 -10.03 -1.65
C LEU A 45 22.02 -8.87 -2.66
N GLY A 46 20.85 -8.67 -3.27
CA GLY A 46 20.59 -7.57 -4.20
C GLY A 46 20.76 -6.21 -3.54
N PHE A 47 20.14 -6.00 -2.39
CA PHE A 47 20.23 -4.76 -1.62
C PHE A 47 21.67 -4.38 -1.30
N SER A 48 22.50 -5.37 -0.94
CA SER A 48 23.91 -5.16 -0.68
C SER A 48 24.68 -4.81 -1.96
N LEU A 49 24.37 -5.46 -3.09
CA LEU A 49 24.94 -5.08 -4.40
C LEU A 49 24.56 -3.65 -4.81
N GLY A 50 23.34 -3.22 -4.51
CA GLY A 50 22.88 -1.85 -4.74
C GLY A 50 23.67 -0.79 -3.96
N HIS A 51 24.44 -1.16 -2.94
CA HIS A 51 25.34 -0.26 -2.22
C HIS A 51 26.79 -0.31 -2.73
N TYR A 52 27.12 -1.25 -3.61
CA TYR A 52 28.42 -1.30 -4.28
C TYR A 52 28.36 -0.47 -5.57
N LEU A 53 28.96 0.73 -5.56
CA LEU A 53 28.84 1.70 -6.65
C LEU A 53 29.73 1.34 -7.84
N ASP A 54 29.13 0.80 -8.90
CA ASP A 54 29.76 0.49 -10.18
C ASP A 54 28.69 0.46 -11.29
N ASP A 55 28.64 1.49 -12.14
CA ASP A 55 27.63 1.66 -13.18
C ASP A 55 27.67 0.58 -14.29
N SER A 56 28.73 -0.24 -14.34
CA SER A 56 28.75 -1.39 -15.25
C SER A 56 27.77 -2.49 -14.82
N ILE A 57 27.46 -2.56 -13.52
CA ILE A 57 26.50 -3.49 -12.93
C ILE A 57 25.09 -3.18 -13.39
N ASP A 58 24.71 -1.92 -13.33
CA ASP A 58 23.41 -1.40 -13.74
C ASP A 58 23.15 -1.72 -15.22
N ARG A 59 24.15 -1.44 -16.08
CA ARG A 59 24.10 -1.74 -17.52
C ARG A 59 24.01 -3.24 -17.85
N TYR A 60 24.48 -4.10 -16.95
CA TYR A 60 24.40 -5.55 -17.11
C TYR A 60 23.06 -6.12 -16.58
N LEU A 61 22.67 -5.73 -15.37
CA LEU A 61 21.52 -6.34 -14.68
C LEU A 61 20.19 -5.86 -15.25
N LEU A 62 20.05 -4.54 -15.37
CA LEU A 62 18.75 -3.93 -15.64
C LEU A 62 18.17 -4.39 -16.98
N PRO A 63 18.85 -4.27 -18.14
CA PRO A 63 18.25 -4.65 -19.43
C PRO A 63 18.01 -6.16 -19.57
N LYS A 64 18.73 -6.98 -18.80
CA LYS A 64 18.71 -8.45 -18.95
C LYS A 64 17.70 -9.13 -18.03
N TYR A 65 17.41 -8.54 -16.87
CA TYR A 65 16.67 -9.22 -15.81
C TYR A 65 15.49 -8.44 -15.24
N ILE A 66 15.25 -7.17 -15.63
CA ILE A 66 14.16 -6.36 -15.07
C ILE A 66 12.78 -7.03 -15.15
N ASN A 67 12.54 -7.77 -16.24
CA ASN A 67 11.29 -8.49 -16.52
C ASN A 67 11.42 -10.01 -16.26
N ASN A 68 12.31 -10.44 -15.39
CA ASN A 68 12.55 -11.86 -15.17
C ASN A 68 11.40 -12.52 -14.39
N LYS A 69 10.95 -13.69 -14.86
CA LYS A 69 9.84 -14.42 -14.23
C LYS A 69 10.26 -15.35 -13.08
N GLN A 70 11.56 -15.54 -12.86
CA GLN A 70 12.07 -16.35 -11.77
C GLN A 70 12.05 -15.56 -10.47
N LEU A 71 11.31 -16.07 -9.47
CA LEU A 71 11.08 -15.38 -8.19
C LEU A 71 12.36 -14.93 -7.50
N ASN A 72 13.37 -15.80 -7.40
CA ASN A 72 14.62 -15.47 -6.69
C ASN A 72 15.43 -14.38 -7.42
N ILE A 73 15.46 -14.43 -8.76
CA ILE A 73 16.11 -13.39 -9.57
C ILE A 73 15.35 -12.08 -9.42
N GLN A 74 14.02 -12.11 -9.46
CA GLN A 74 13.20 -10.91 -9.28
C GLN A 74 13.46 -10.29 -7.91
N GLN A 75 13.42 -11.07 -6.83
CA GLN A 75 13.71 -10.59 -5.47
C GLN A 75 15.12 -9.99 -5.35
N PHE A 76 16.10 -10.59 -6.01
CA PHE A 76 17.45 -10.06 -6.09
C PHE A 76 17.50 -8.71 -6.82
N LEU A 77 16.80 -8.57 -7.96
CA LEU A 77 16.70 -7.29 -8.65
C LEU A 77 15.96 -6.23 -7.85
N ASP A 78 14.86 -6.60 -7.20
CA ASP A 78 14.08 -5.71 -6.34
C ASP A 78 14.94 -5.12 -5.21
N GLY A 79 15.74 -6.00 -4.57
CA GLY A 79 16.73 -5.59 -3.59
C GLY A 79 17.78 -4.65 -4.18
N PHE A 80 18.33 -5.01 -5.35
CA PHE A 80 19.34 -4.20 -6.05
C PHE A 80 18.85 -2.78 -6.36
N ILE A 81 17.66 -2.65 -6.97
CA ILE A 81 17.02 -1.36 -7.28
C ILE A 81 16.83 -0.55 -6.00
N LYS A 82 16.32 -1.18 -4.94
CA LYS A 82 16.10 -0.50 -3.66
C LYS A 82 17.42 0.00 -3.04
N GLY A 83 18.45 -0.84 -3.03
CA GLY A 83 19.76 -0.51 -2.46
C GLY A 83 20.49 0.55 -3.28
N ARG A 84 20.33 0.53 -4.60
CA ARG A 84 20.91 1.53 -5.49
C ARG A 84 20.27 2.89 -5.30
N PHE A 85 18.94 2.94 -5.22
CA PHE A 85 18.23 4.16 -4.84
C PHE A 85 18.63 4.65 -3.44
N ASP A 86 18.83 3.77 -2.44
CA ASP A 86 19.29 4.21 -1.11
C ASP A 86 20.70 4.82 -1.11
N SER A 87 21.52 4.49 -2.12
CA SER A 87 22.91 4.96 -2.20
C SER A 87 23.09 6.22 -3.04
N GLN A 88 22.25 6.42 -4.05
CA GLN A 88 22.39 7.49 -5.05
C GLN A 88 21.10 8.27 -5.32
N GLU A 89 20.00 7.92 -4.66
CA GLU A 89 18.70 8.58 -4.76
C GLU A 89 18.24 8.81 -6.21
N TRP A 90 17.71 10.00 -6.51
CA TRP A 90 17.18 10.34 -7.84
C TRP A 90 18.26 10.54 -8.89
N ASP A 91 19.48 10.91 -8.52
CA ASP A 91 20.60 11.06 -9.46
C ASP A 91 20.87 9.75 -10.20
N TRP A 92 20.72 8.61 -9.51
CA TRP A 92 20.80 7.30 -10.16
C TRP A 92 19.68 7.08 -11.16
N PHE A 93 18.42 7.25 -10.76
CA PHE A 93 17.29 7.03 -11.66
C PHE A 93 17.41 7.91 -12.92
N ASP A 94 17.76 9.17 -12.74
CA ASP A 94 17.89 10.15 -13.82
C ASP A 94 19.12 9.87 -14.72
N SER A 95 20.09 9.06 -14.26
CA SER A 95 21.22 8.59 -15.07
C SER A 95 20.88 7.43 -16.02
N ILE A 96 19.76 6.72 -15.78
CA ILE A 96 19.34 5.60 -16.61
C ILE A 96 18.82 6.13 -17.94
N ASN A 97 19.38 5.64 -19.06
CA ASN A 97 18.81 5.93 -20.38
C ASN A 97 17.52 5.11 -20.59
N LEU A 98 16.37 5.75 -20.31
CA LEU A 98 15.04 5.16 -20.45
C LEU A 98 14.52 5.11 -21.90
N GLU A 99 15.24 5.64 -22.90
CA GLU A 99 14.75 5.69 -24.30
C GLU A 99 14.45 4.31 -24.90
N LYS A 100 15.12 3.27 -24.39
CA LYS A 100 14.98 1.88 -24.87
C LYS A 100 14.09 1.01 -23.99
N TRP A 101 13.56 1.57 -22.92
CA TRP A 101 12.77 0.86 -21.92
C TRP A 101 11.30 0.91 -22.30
N ASP A 102 10.59 -0.20 -22.08
CA ASP A 102 9.13 -0.17 -22.13
C ASP A 102 8.53 0.40 -20.83
N ILE A 103 7.24 0.72 -20.87
CA ILE A 103 6.55 1.38 -19.75
C ILE A 103 6.39 0.43 -18.54
N GLU A 104 6.33 -0.88 -18.78
CA GLU A 104 6.27 -1.90 -17.75
C GLU A 104 7.59 -1.99 -16.97
N GLU A 105 8.72 -1.94 -17.66
CA GLU A 105 10.06 -1.92 -17.06
C GLU A 105 10.28 -0.67 -16.20
N ILE A 106 9.85 0.50 -16.70
CA ILE A 106 9.88 1.76 -15.94
C ILE A 106 9.01 1.67 -14.69
N ALA A 107 7.81 1.10 -14.80
CA ALA A 107 6.91 0.90 -13.65
C ALA A 107 7.52 -0.02 -12.58
N LEU A 108 8.23 -1.08 -12.99
CA LEU A 108 8.91 -2.01 -12.07
C LEU A 108 10.02 -1.31 -11.28
N ILE A 109 10.80 -0.44 -11.91
CA ILE A 109 11.81 0.36 -11.19
C ILE A 109 11.15 1.33 -10.22
N LEU A 110 10.17 2.11 -10.68
CA LEU A 110 9.52 3.15 -9.88
C LEU A 110 8.77 2.57 -8.67
N LYS A 111 8.28 1.32 -8.75
CA LYS A 111 7.64 0.63 -7.62
C LYS A 111 8.51 0.52 -6.36
N TYR A 112 9.84 0.47 -6.51
CA TYR A 112 10.78 0.34 -5.38
C TYR A 112 11.31 1.68 -4.87
N HIS A 113 10.92 2.78 -5.51
CA HIS A 113 11.22 4.13 -5.06
C HIS A 113 10.31 4.52 -3.88
N PRO A 114 10.64 5.59 -3.13
CA PRO A 114 9.84 6.03 -2.01
C PRO A 114 8.38 6.27 -2.41
N PHE A 115 7.44 5.94 -1.54
CA PHE A 115 6.02 6.22 -1.74
C PHE A 115 5.74 7.71 -1.49
N ALA A 116 6.23 8.56 -2.38
CA ALA A 116 6.25 10.02 -2.26
C ALA A 116 5.94 10.71 -3.59
N TYR A 117 5.60 12.00 -3.54
CA TYR A 117 5.15 12.80 -4.67
C TYR A 117 6.16 12.84 -5.82
N GLU A 118 7.45 12.86 -5.52
CA GLU A 118 8.50 12.89 -6.55
C GLU A 118 8.53 11.61 -7.40
N THR A 119 8.21 10.45 -6.80
CA THR A 119 8.01 9.19 -7.52
C THR A 119 6.76 9.28 -8.39
N TRP A 120 5.66 9.79 -7.84
CA TRP A 120 4.40 9.84 -8.56
C TRP A 120 4.46 10.81 -9.75
N LYS A 121 5.16 11.93 -9.64
CA LYS A 121 5.43 12.84 -10.77
C LYS A 121 6.19 12.15 -11.90
N ARG A 122 7.15 11.28 -11.56
CA ARG A 122 7.87 10.46 -12.56
C ARG A 122 6.96 9.41 -13.19
N VAL A 123 6.05 8.80 -12.43
CA VAL A 123 5.01 7.92 -12.98
C VAL A 123 4.16 8.68 -14.00
N GLU A 124 3.66 9.86 -13.68
CA GLU A 124 2.88 10.69 -14.62
C GLU A 124 3.71 11.07 -15.87
N THR A 125 5.00 11.36 -15.69
CA THR A 125 5.90 11.81 -16.77
C THR A 125 6.25 10.68 -17.74
N TYR A 126 6.65 9.52 -17.21
CA TYR A 126 7.22 8.42 -18.00
C TYR A 126 6.18 7.37 -18.40
N ILE A 127 5.21 7.06 -17.53
CA ILE A 127 4.19 6.03 -17.76
C ILE A 127 2.91 6.63 -18.35
N LYS A 128 2.62 7.91 -18.04
CA LYS A 128 1.52 8.69 -18.63
C LYS A 128 0.15 8.05 -18.45
N LYS A 129 -0.50 7.57 -19.52
CA LYS A 129 -1.89 7.07 -19.46
C LYS A 129 -2.00 5.68 -18.80
N ASP A 130 -0.90 4.96 -18.71
CA ASP A 130 -0.85 3.56 -18.26
C ASP A 130 -0.39 3.46 -16.78
N GLU A 131 -0.65 4.49 -15.95
CA GLU A 131 -0.20 4.52 -14.54
C GLU A 131 -0.75 3.35 -13.71
N ASN A 132 -1.77 2.64 -14.20
CA ASN A 132 -2.26 1.41 -13.59
C ASN A 132 -1.14 0.37 -13.39
N LEU A 133 -0.11 0.37 -14.25
CA LEU A 133 1.06 -0.49 -14.12
C LEU A 133 1.81 -0.24 -12.81
N TYR A 134 1.84 1.01 -12.35
CA TYR A 134 2.43 1.39 -11.07
C TYR A 134 1.42 1.25 -9.92
N TRP A 135 0.27 1.94 -9.98
CA TRP A 135 -0.64 2.07 -8.85
C TRP A 135 -1.24 0.75 -8.37
N ARG A 136 -1.47 -0.21 -9.28
CA ARG A 136 -1.95 -1.55 -8.91
C ARG A 136 -0.90 -2.40 -8.20
N ASN A 137 0.39 -2.06 -8.35
CA ASN A 137 1.51 -2.90 -7.89
C ASN A 137 2.35 -2.27 -6.78
N VAL A 138 2.23 -0.96 -6.55
CA VAL A 138 3.04 -0.23 -5.56
C VAL A 138 2.84 -0.76 -4.15
N GLN A 139 3.93 -0.87 -3.39
CA GLN A 139 3.84 -1.17 -1.96
C GLN A 139 3.55 0.14 -1.21
N VAL A 140 2.34 0.26 -0.68
CA VAL A 140 1.91 1.48 0.00
C VAL A 140 2.53 1.53 1.40
N ASN A 141 3.22 2.62 1.69
CA ASN A 141 3.78 2.87 3.01
C ASN A 141 3.67 4.37 3.36
N PRO A 142 2.59 4.79 4.03
CA PRO A 142 2.37 6.20 4.34
C PRO A 142 3.36 6.75 5.38
N TYR A 143 4.05 5.91 6.15
CA TYR A 143 5.11 6.36 7.07
C TYR A 143 6.36 6.88 6.36
N ARG A 144 6.47 6.61 5.05
CA ARG A 144 7.56 7.08 4.18
C ARG A 144 7.08 8.05 3.11
N SER A 145 5.84 8.52 3.20
CA SER A 145 5.31 9.51 2.27
C SER A 145 5.57 10.93 2.74
N ASP A 146 5.53 11.86 1.79
CA ASP A 146 5.51 13.29 2.07
C ASP A 146 4.08 13.78 2.40
N ASP A 147 3.90 15.10 2.44
CA ASP A 147 2.64 15.75 2.79
C ASP A 147 1.60 15.75 1.65
N LYS A 148 1.85 15.08 0.51
CA LYS A 148 0.92 15.00 -0.62
C LYS A 148 0.09 13.71 -0.63
N LEU A 149 -0.12 13.09 0.53
CA LEU A 149 -0.79 11.80 0.63
C LEU A 149 -2.21 11.78 0.05
N ASN A 150 -2.95 12.90 0.09
CA ASN A 150 -4.29 13.02 -0.53
C ASN A 150 -4.25 12.70 -2.04
N TYR A 151 -3.21 13.14 -2.75
CA TYR A 151 -3.05 12.83 -4.18
C TYR A 151 -2.89 11.31 -4.40
N ALA A 152 -2.12 10.63 -3.54
CA ALA A 152 -1.97 9.19 -3.65
C ALA A 152 -3.24 8.44 -3.26
N ILE A 153 -4.01 8.94 -2.30
CA ILE A 153 -5.32 8.39 -1.95
C ILE A 153 -6.25 8.44 -3.16
N ASP A 154 -6.34 9.59 -3.86
CA ASP A 154 -7.15 9.71 -5.08
C ASP A 154 -6.73 8.69 -6.15
N LYS A 155 -5.42 8.53 -6.38
CA LYS A 155 -4.89 7.57 -7.35
C LYS A 155 -5.17 6.13 -6.92
N LEU A 156 -4.99 5.78 -5.65
CA LEU A 156 -5.30 4.44 -5.13
C LEU A 156 -6.78 4.10 -5.31
N LEU A 157 -7.67 5.04 -5.00
CA LEU A 157 -9.12 4.88 -5.21
C LEU A 157 -9.48 4.72 -6.68
N ALA A 158 -8.82 5.47 -7.57
CA ALA A 158 -9.04 5.37 -9.02
C ALA A 158 -8.57 4.04 -9.63
N TYR A 159 -7.69 3.30 -8.95
CA TYR A 159 -7.14 2.03 -9.42
C TYR A 159 -7.54 0.82 -8.55
N ASP A 160 -8.70 0.91 -7.89
CA ASP A 160 -9.35 -0.18 -7.13
C ASP A 160 -8.56 -0.64 -5.88
N ARG A 161 -7.82 0.27 -5.24
CA ARG A 161 -6.98 -0.01 -4.04
C ARG A 161 -7.48 0.67 -2.78
N SER A 162 -8.75 0.40 -2.46
CA SER A 162 -9.47 1.02 -1.35
C SER A 162 -8.89 0.70 0.02
N ILE A 163 -8.36 -0.52 0.23
CA ILE A 163 -7.77 -0.92 1.52
C ILE A 163 -6.48 -0.13 1.79
N GLU A 164 -5.65 0.05 0.77
CA GLU A 164 -4.44 0.86 0.93
C GLU A 164 -4.75 2.35 1.05
N ALA A 165 -5.79 2.84 0.38
CA ALA A 165 -6.31 4.19 0.61
C ALA A 165 -6.78 4.37 2.08
N ILE A 166 -7.50 3.38 2.65
CA ILE A 166 -7.89 3.36 4.07
C ILE A 166 -6.65 3.39 4.97
N THR A 167 -5.60 2.63 4.63
CA THR A 167 -4.32 2.67 5.38
C THR A 167 -3.71 4.08 5.39
N CYS A 168 -3.73 4.78 4.25
CA CYS A 168 -3.26 6.17 4.15
C CYS A 168 -4.12 7.15 4.97
N LEU A 169 -5.44 7.03 4.89
CA LEU A 169 -6.38 7.87 5.66
C LEU A 169 -6.25 7.64 7.16
N HIS A 170 -6.14 6.38 7.59
CA HIS A 170 -5.90 6.03 9.00
C HIS A 170 -4.55 6.59 9.50
N TYR A 171 -3.51 6.57 8.65
CA TYR A 171 -2.25 7.23 8.98
C TYR A 171 -2.43 8.75 9.18
N GLN A 172 -3.19 9.43 8.33
CA GLN A 172 -3.49 10.86 8.52
C GLN A 172 -4.24 11.12 9.83
N LEU A 173 -5.27 10.31 10.12
CA LEU A 173 -6.02 10.37 11.37
C LEU A 173 -5.11 10.21 12.59
N SER A 174 -4.26 9.18 12.59
CA SER A 174 -3.32 8.88 13.68
C SER A 174 -2.32 10.01 13.94
N ASN A 175 -1.93 10.72 12.88
CA ASN A 175 -1.01 11.86 12.95
C ASN A 175 -1.74 13.20 13.11
N LYS A 176 -3.05 13.19 13.40
CA LYS A 176 -3.89 14.40 13.59
C LYS A 176 -3.85 15.36 12.40
N ARG A 177 -3.67 14.82 11.19
CA ARG A 177 -3.78 15.57 9.94
C ARG A 177 -5.26 15.72 9.60
N GLU A 178 -5.59 16.80 8.90
CA GLU A 178 -6.93 17.02 8.37
C GLU A 178 -7.28 15.91 7.36
N LEU A 179 -8.50 15.39 7.45
CA LEU A 179 -9.03 14.36 6.57
C LEU A 179 -9.93 15.00 5.53
N ASP A 180 -9.80 14.59 4.27
CA ASP A 180 -10.83 14.84 3.27
C ASP A 180 -11.94 13.79 3.44
N TRP A 181 -13.07 14.19 4.01
CA TRP A 181 -14.19 13.29 4.24
C TRP A 181 -14.77 12.69 2.96
N LYS A 182 -14.60 13.33 1.80
CA LYS A 182 -15.02 12.74 0.53
C LYS A 182 -14.16 11.53 0.19
N GLN A 183 -12.85 11.62 0.41
CA GLN A 183 -11.94 10.49 0.23
C GLN A 183 -12.23 9.37 1.23
N VAL A 184 -12.53 9.70 2.49
CA VAL A 184 -12.92 8.71 3.51
C VAL A 184 -14.18 7.96 3.09
N ILE A 185 -15.24 8.68 2.73
CA ILE A 185 -16.52 8.07 2.32
C ILE A 185 -16.30 7.21 1.07
N GLN A 186 -15.59 7.71 0.07
CA GLN A 186 -15.31 6.96 -1.17
C GLN A 186 -14.48 5.69 -0.90
N ALA A 187 -13.48 5.77 -0.03
CA ALA A 187 -12.65 4.62 0.33
C ALA A 187 -13.46 3.52 1.03
N LEU A 188 -14.33 3.92 1.96
CA LEU A 188 -15.23 3.01 2.66
C LEU A 188 -16.28 2.44 1.69
N ASP A 189 -16.93 3.26 0.87
CA ASP A 189 -17.93 2.80 -0.11
C ASP A 189 -17.31 1.83 -1.15
N ASN A 190 -16.06 2.05 -1.58
CA ASN A 190 -15.38 1.15 -2.50
C ASN A 190 -14.86 -0.14 -1.83
N ALA A 191 -14.77 -0.18 -0.50
CA ALA A 191 -14.31 -1.36 0.25
C ALA A 191 -15.46 -2.31 0.64
N LEU A 192 -16.73 -1.94 0.40
CA LEU A 192 -17.91 -2.73 0.82
C LEU A 192 -17.97 -4.15 0.25
N GLY A 193 -17.32 -4.40 -0.90
CA GLY A 193 -17.23 -5.72 -1.52
C GLY A 193 -16.09 -6.60 -0.99
N LEU A 194 -15.22 -6.06 -0.14
CA LEU A 194 -14.02 -6.73 0.36
C LEU A 194 -14.18 -7.29 1.78
N ASN A 195 -15.38 -7.16 2.37
CA ASN A 195 -15.66 -7.49 3.77
C ASN A 195 -15.21 -8.91 4.19
N GLU A 196 -15.34 -9.91 3.31
CA GLU A 196 -14.90 -11.29 3.59
C GLU A 196 -13.37 -11.47 3.59
N SER A 197 -12.64 -10.51 3.03
CA SER A 197 -11.18 -10.53 2.89
C SER A 197 -10.46 -9.57 3.84
N LEU A 198 -11.20 -8.78 4.65
CA LEU A 198 -10.61 -7.85 5.60
C LEU A 198 -9.88 -8.61 6.70
N ASN A 199 -8.63 -8.23 6.94
CA ASN A 199 -7.88 -8.71 8.09
C ASN A 199 -8.23 -7.87 9.35
N GLN A 200 -7.62 -8.23 10.49
CA GLN A 200 -7.85 -7.52 11.76
C GLN A 200 -7.36 -6.06 11.73
N ILE A 201 -6.26 -5.79 11.03
CA ILE A 201 -5.71 -4.44 10.88
C ILE A 201 -6.66 -3.59 10.05
N ASP A 202 -7.18 -4.11 8.94
CA ASP A 202 -8.11 -3.38 8.07
C ASP A 202 -9.40 -3.04 8.84
N SER A 203 -9.95 -4.02 9.58
CA SER A 203 -11.14 -3.83 10.42
C SER A 203 -10.93 -2.74 11.48
N TYR A 204 -9.76 -2.72 12.13
CA TYR A 204 -9.43 -1.69 13.11
C TYR A 204 -9.32 -0.31 12.46
N GLN A 205 -8.62 -0.20 11.33
CA GLN A 205 -8.46 1.07 10.63
C GLN A 205 -9.80 1.66 10.18
N ILE A 206 -10.68 0.84 9.59
CA ILE A 206 -12.05 1.23 9.22
C ILE A 206 -12.81 1.72 10.45
N THR A 207 -12.75 0.97 11.55
CA THR A 207 -13.44 1.31 12.79
C THR A 207 -13.00 2.67 13.34
N GLU A 208 -11.70 2.96 13.35
CA GLU A 208 -11.18 4.25 13.81
C GLU A 208 -11.60 5.41 12.89
N LEU A 209 -11.66 5.19 11.57
CA LEU A 209 -12.21 6.18 10.63
C LEU A 209 -13.69 6.46 10.91
N ILE A 210 -14.50 5.43 11.13
CA ILE A 210 -15.93 5.60 11.45
C ILE A 210 -16.11 6.38 12.77
N LYS A 211 -15.31 6.07 13.80
CA LYS A 211 -15.33 6.85 15.06
C LYS A 211 -14.99 8.32 14.83
N ALA A 212 -14.00 8.61 14.00
CA ALA A 212 -13.66 9.98 13.62
C ALA A 212 -14.83 10.65 12.89
N MET A 213 -15.52 9.92 12.00
CA MET A 213 -16.69 10.42 11.31
C MET A 213 -17.82 10.81 12.27
N GLN A 214 -18.10 9.99 13.28
CA GLN A 214 -19.15 10.25 14.28
C GLN A 214 -18.93 11.53 15.12
N ILE A 215 -17.68 11.97 15.25
CA ILE A 215 -17.32 13.16 16.03
C ILE A 215 -17.33 14.42 15.14
N SER A 216 -17.14 14.25 13.83
CA SER A 216 -17.06 15.35 12.88
C SER A 216 -18.42 16.01 12.64
N LYS A 217 -18.44 17.35 12.59
CA LYS A 217 -19.62 18.15 12.23
C LYS A 217 -19.72 18.42 10.73
N GLU A 218 -18.68 18.05 9.97
CA GLU A 218 -18.57 18.33 8.54
C GLU A 218 -19.23 17.24 7.68
N ILE A 219 -19.57 16.11 8.30
CA ILE A 219 -20.10 14.94 7.60
C ILE A 219 -21.61 15.03 7.50
N ASN A 220 -22.11 14.72 6.30
CA ASN A 220 -23.53 14.57 6.06
C ASN A 220 -24.07 13.37 6.88
N PRO A 221 -25.12 13.57 7.71
CA PRO A 221 -25.75 12.49 8.45
C PRO A 221 -26.16 11.28 7.60
N ASP A 222 -26.59 11.49 6.35
CA ASP A 222 -26.99 10.39 5.47
C ASP A 222 -25.79 9.51 5.05
N ASP A 223 -24.62 10.12 4.84
CA ASP A 223 -23.39 9.38 4.53
C ASP A 223 -22.91 8.59 5.75
N LEU A 224 -22.93 9.20 6.94
CA LEU A 224 -22.58 8.51 8.17
C LEU A 224 -23.55 7.34 8.45
N PHE A 225 -24.84 7.56 8.25
CA PHE A 225 -25.85 6.51 8.42
C PHE A 225 -25.60 5.33 7.48
N ARG A 226 -25.30 5.59 6.21
CA ARG A 226 -24.96 4.54 5.23
C ARG A 226 -23.72 3.77 5.67
N VAL A 227 -22.66 4.47 6.06
CA VAL A 227 -21.40 3.86 6.49
C VAL A 227 -21.61 2.99 7.74
N GLU A 228 -22.28 3.51 8.76
CA GLU A 228 -22.59 2.73 9.98
C GLU A 228 -23.45 1.50 9.67
N TRP A 229 -24.41 1.64 8.75
CA TRP A 229 -25.26 0.52 8.34
C TRP A 229 -24.46 -0.60 7.68
N VAL A 230 -23.57 -0.27 6.73
CA VAL A 230 -22.84 -1.30 5.98
C VAL A 230 -21.74 -1.93 6.84
N TYR A 231 -21.07 -1.14 7.69
CA TYR A 231 -20.02 -1.64 8.57
C TYR A 231 -20.52 -2.08 9.94
N LEU A 232 -21.84 -2.24 10.12
CA LEU A 232 -22.45 -2.69 11.37
C LEU A 232 -21.77 -3.94 11.99
N PRO A 233 -21.34 -4.97 11.23
CA PRO A 233 -20.63 -6.12 11.82
C PRO A 233 -19.28 -5.79 12.48
N LEU A 234 -18.66 -4.66 12.15
CA LEU A 234 -17.43 -4.18 12.78
C LEU A 234 -17.71 -3.26 13.98
N LEU A 235 -18.92 -2.71 14.07
CA LEU A 235 -19.34 -1.76 15.08
C LEU A 235 -19.94 -2.52 16.28
N ASP A 236 -19.05 -3.00 17.15
CA ASP A 236 -19.37 -3.68 18.40
C ASP A 236 -19.05 -2.80 19.63
N LYS A 237 -19.96 -2.82 20.61
CA LYS A 237 -19.78 -2.15 21.91
C LYS A 237 -18.54 -2.69 22.63
N ASP A 238 -18.24 -3.98 22.49
CA ASP A 238 -17.08 -4.60 23.11
C ASP A 238 -15.75 -4.06 22.53
N ASN A 239 -15.76 -3.56 21.30
CA ASN A 239 -14.62 -2.90 20.65
C ASN A 239 -14.65 -1.37 20.79
N ASN A 240 -15.50 -0.85 21.69
CA ASN A 240 -15.73 0.58 21.91
C ASN A 240 -16.08 1.33 20.60
N ALA A 241 -16.80 0.65 19.71
CA ALA A 241 -17.16 1.13 18.37
C ALA A 241 -18.65 0.92 18.14
N GLU A 242 -19.48 1.85 18.60
CA GLU A 242 -20.93 1.73 18.49
C GLU A 242 -21.45 2.46 17.24
N PRO A 243 -22.49 1.98 16.54
CA PRO A 243 -23.12 2.68 15.43
C PRO A 243 -24.06 3.77 15.97
N LYS A 244 -23.47 4.88 16.45
CA LYS A 244 -24.14 5.92 17.24
C LYS A 244 -25.32 6.55 16.51
N LEU A 245 -25.17 6.91 15.24
CA LEU A 245 -26.24 7.57 14.49
C LEU A 245 -27.38 6.59 14.23
N LEU A 246 -27.05 5.35 13.86
CA LEU A 246 -28.02 4.28 13.63
C LEU A 246 -28.81 3.92 14.90
N GLU A 247 -28.13 3.74 16.04
CA GLU A 247 -28.76 3.49 17.34
C GLU A 247 -29.70 4.64 17.74
N ASN A 248 -29.23 5.89 17.57
CA ASN A 248 -30.06 7.07 17.87
C ASN A 248 -31.30 7.12 16.97
N LYS A 249 -31.17 6.83 15.68
CA LYS A 249 -32.30 6.81 14.73
C LYS A 249 -33.29 5.71 15.08
N LEU A 250 -32.80 4.52 15.41
CA LEU A 250 -33.61 3.40 15.92
C LEU A 250 -34.42 3.77 17.18
N ALA A 251 -33.79 4.49 18.11
CA ALA A 251 -34.41 4.88 19.37
C ALA A 251 -35.40 6.06 19.24
N SER A 252 -35.19 6.95 18.27
CA SER A 252 -35.96 8.20 18.13
C SER A 252 -37.02 8.18 17.03
N GLU A 253 -36.91 7.29 16.04
CA GLU A 253 -37.81 7.21 14.89
C GLU A 253 -38.60 5.88 14.85
N PRO A 254 -39.83 5.82 15.41
CA PRO A 254 -40.63 4.60 15.46
C PRO A 254 -40.93 3.98 14.08
N ALA A 255 -41.07 4.82 13.06
CA ALA A 255 -41.31 4.36 11.68
C ALA A 255 -40.11 3.56 11.15
N PHE A 256 -38.89 4.07 11.34
CA PHE A 256 -37.66 3.40 10.93
C PHE A 256 -37.46 2.09 11.70
N PHE A 257 -37.71 2.07 13.01
CA PHE A 257 -37.72 0.83 13.80
C PHE A 257 -38.69 -0.22 13.23
N CYS A 258 -39.92 0.17 12.92
CA CYS A 258 -40.92 -0.73 12.35
C CYS A 258 -40.50 -1.28 10.99
N GLU A 259 -39.83 -0.47 10.16
CA GLU A 259 -39.29 -0.90 8.87
C GLU A 259 -38.22 -1.99 9.05
N LEU A 260 -37.26 -1.79 9.96
CA LEU A 260 -36.19 -2.75 10.23
C LEU A 260 -36.71 -4.08 10.77
N ILE A 261 -37.69 -4.05 11.69
CA ILE A 261 -38.34 -5.28 12.18
C ILE A 261 -39.03 -6.03 11.04
N ARG A 262 -39.70 -5.34 10.11
CA ARG A 262 -40.33 -5.98 8.94
C ARG A 262 -39.30 -6.59 7.99
N LEU A 263 -38.13 -5.98 7.84
CA LEU A 263 -37.04 -6.50 7.03
C LEU A 263 -36.42 -7.76 7.65
N ALA A 264 -36.17 -7.74 8.97
CA ALA A 264 -35.57 -8.84 9.70
C ALA A 264 -36.55 -10.02 9.89
N PHE A 265 -37.81 -9.74 10.18
CA PHE A 265 -38.85 -10.74 10.45
C PHE A 265 -39.90 -10.76 9.35
N ARG A 266 -39.60 -11.49 8.27
CA ARG A 266 -40.57 -11.75 7.20
C ARG A 266 -41.70 -12.64 7.70
N SER A 267 -42.92 -12.35 7.24
CA SER A 267 -44.11 -13.12 7.59
C SER A 267 -44.02 -14.57 7.07
N ASN A 268 -44.25 -15.55 7.94
CA ASN A 268 -44.40 -16.96 7.55
C ASN A 268 -45.56 -17.21 6.56
N LYS A 269 -46.43 -16.23 6.32
CA LYS A 269 -47.52 -16.31 5.32
C LYS A 269 -47.07 -15.95 3.89
N ASP A 270 -45.93 -15.28 3.71
CA ASP A 270 -45.42 -14.93 2.37
C ASP A 270 -44.62 -16.07 1.72
N ILE A 271 -44.09 -17.00 2.54
CA ILE A 271 -43.37 -18.19 2.06
C ILE A 271 -44.32 -19.18 1.35
N LYS A 272 -45.64 -19.11 1.60
CA LYS A 272 -46.65 -19.99 0.99
C LYS A 272 -47.15 -19.55 -0.40
N LYS A 273 -46.57 -18.53 -1.03
CA LYS A 273 -46.96 -18.07 -2.38
C LYS A 273 -46.00 -18.42 -3.51
N LYS A 274 -45.03 -19.31 -3.27
CA LYS A 274 -44.28 -19.99 -4.33
C LYS A 274 -44.52 -21.49 -4.24
N THR A 275 -45.57 -21.95 -4.91
CA THR A 275 -45.75 -23.33 -5.35
C THR A 275 -46.33 -23.26 -6.75
#